data_AF-A0A5C3KIS2-F1
#
_entry.id   AF-A0A5C3KIS2-F1
#
_cell.length_a   1.000
_cell.length_b   1.000
_cell.length_c   1.000
_cell.angle_alpha   90.00
_cell.angle_beta   90.00
_cell.angle_gamma   90.00
#
_symmetry.space_group_name_H-M   'P 1'
#
loop_
_entity.id
_entity.type
_entity.pdbx_description
1 polymer ?
#
loop_
_entity_poly.entity_id
_entity_poly.type
_entity_poly.pdbx_seq_one_letter_code
_entity_poly.pdbx_strand_id
1 'polypeptide(L)'
;AVERTTGGGLKIAQIAGALLNHKDNKKGHHDLFCWWWNKNVWINFTYPDTSNTQFGSYGEGAAALVLHQEKFIEFMDFLKSKKGAKSFNHMEQNFWNALHYKATLTELVALTLYSQSFSHPYMCSIHAEAFCKTNMLDLGPLHHKFHDFILHVISQPSLVLNSTDYTTATAEGQPWQSEETINKIQELAPTLPNLKALFLVGLQGSEETWSCFISEFAPGGLIDEATQEEHDLAWLAPTNDVNEGALGSF
;
A
#
# COMPACT_ATOMS: atom_id res chain seq x y z
N ALA A 1 22.05 -2.34 -9.75
CA ALA A 1 20.88 -3.23 -9.59
C ALA A 1 20.37 -3.04 -8.18
N VAL A 2 19.15 -2.53 -7.99
CA VAL A 2 18.58 -2.40 -6.64
C VAL A 2 18.35 -3.82 -6.12
N GLU A 3 18.97 -4.16 -4.99
CA GLU A 3 18.69 -5.42 -4.29
C GLU A 3 17.20 -5.44 -3.95
N ARG A 4 16.41 -6.13 -4.76
CA ARG A 4 14.99 -6.34 -4.48
C ARG A 4 14.91 -7.27 -3.28
N THR A 5 14.14 -6.87 -2.27
CA THR A 5 13.90 -7.69 -1.08
C THR A 5 13.43 -9.09 -1.53
N THR A 6 14.14 -10.12 -1.10
CA THR A 6 13.86 -11.51 -1.50
C THR A 6 12.80 -12.17 -0.61
N GLY A 7 12.29 -11.46 0.40
CA GLY A 7 11.30 -11.91 1.37
C GLY A 7 10.59 -10.72 2.05
N GLY A 8 9.81 -11.02 3.09
CA GLY A 8 9.12 -10.00 3.89
C GLY A 8 7.68 -9.68 3.45
N GLY A 9 7.04 -8.71 4.11
CA GLY A 9 5.64 -8.35 3.95
C GLY A 9 5.30 -7.94 2.51
N LEU A 10 6.10 -7.07 1.90
CA LEU A 10 5.89 -6.61 0.52
C LEU A 10 5.98 -7.78 -0.48
N LYS A 11 6.93 -8.69 -0.28
CA LYS A 11 7.06 -9.88 -1.13
C LYS A 11 5.86 -10.82 -0.99
N ILE A 12 5.27 -10.89 0.19
CA ILE A 12 4.10 -11.73 0.46
C ILE A 12 2.83 -11.13 -0.11
N ALA A 13 2.65 -9.81 -0.04
CA ALA A 13 1.60 -9.13 -0.80
C ALA A 13 1.72 -9.42 -2.30
N GLN A 14 2.94 -9.36 -2.86
CA GLN A 14 3.19 -9.73 -4.26
C GLN A 14 2.80 -11.18 -4.58
N ILE A 15 3.20 -12.14 -3.73
CA ILE A 15 2.88 -13.55 -3.91
C ILE A 15 1.37 -13.77 -3.80
N ALA A 16 0.70 -13.09 -2.88
CA ALA A 16 -0.74 -13.15 -2.74
C ALA A 16 -1.44 -12.69 -4.02
N GLY A 17 -1.05 -11.56 -4.61
CA GLY A 17 -1.58 -11.15 -5.92
C GLY A 17 -1.29 -12.19 -7.01
N ALA A 18 -0.07 -12.72 -7.08
CA ALA A 18 0.27 -13.74 -8.06
C ALA A 18 -0.52 -15.06 -7.89
N LEU A 19 -0.98 -15.37 -6.68
CA LEU A 19 -1.80 -16.56 -6.39
C LEU A 19 -3.29 -16.29 -6.51
N LEU A 20 -3.77 -15.10 -6.14
CA LEU A 20 -5.19 -14.84 -5.85
C LEU A 20 -5.82 -13.77 -6.77
N ASN A 21 -5.01 -12.96 -7.45
CA ASN A 21 -5.46 -11.98 -8.43
C ASN A 21 -4.34 -11.72 -9.46
N HIS A 22 -4.06 -12.74 -10.27
CA HIS A 22 -2.94 -12.73 -11.21
C HIS A 22 -3.35 -12.05 -12.52
N LYS A 23 -2.50 -11.17 -13.06
CA LYS A 23 -2.72 -10.46 -14.33
C LYS A 23 -3.09 -11.33 -15.54
N ASP A 24 -2.54 -12.54 -15.59
CA ASP A 24 -2.92 -13.60 -16.52
C ASP A 24 -4.01 -14.46 -15.86
N ASN A 25 -5.25 -14.32 -16.33
CA ASN A 25 -6.43 -14.99 -15.79
C ASN A 25 -6.40 -16.52 -15.90
N LYS A 26 -5.40 -17.10 -16.60
CA LYS A 26 -5.20 -18.55 -16.66
C LYS A 26 -4.29 -19.08 -15.55
N LYS A 27 -3.73 -18.20 -14.71
CA LYS A 27 -2.77 -18.55 -13.65
C LYS A 27 -3.32 -18.22 -12.27
N GLY A 28 -2.81 -18.96 -11.29
CA GLY A 28 -3.22 -18.83 -9.90
C GLY A 28 -4.57 -19.47 -9.62
N HIS A 29 -5.22 -18.98 -8.57
CA HIS A 29 -6.42 -19.53 -7.95
C HIS A 29 -7.52 -18.48 -7.83
N HIS A 30 -7.51 -17.42 -8.66
CA HIS A 30 -8.40 -16.26 -8.55
C HIS A 30 -9.89 -16.65 -8.46
N ASP A 31 -10.42 -17.34 -9.49
CA ASP A 31 -11.84 -17.71 -9.51
C ASP A 31 -12.22 -18.61 -8.33
N LEU A 32 -11.34 -19.55 -7.97
CA LEU A 32 -11.54 -20.44 -6.84
C LEU A 32 -11.53 -19.68 -5.51
N PHE A 33 -10.65 -18.70 -5.37
CA PHE A 33 -10.54 -17.83 -4.21
C PHE A 33 -11.79 -16.95 -4.06
N CYS A 34 -12.18 -16.23 -5.11
CA CYS A 34 -13.37 -15.37 -5.11
C CYS A 34 -14.64 -16.19 -4.79
N TRP A 35 -14.78 -17.38 -5.39
CA TRP A 35 -15.88 -18.29 -5.07
C TRP A 35 -15.85 -18.76 -3.62
N TRP A 36 -14.68 -19.18 -3.13
CA TRP A 36 -14.54 -19.67 -1.76
C TRP A 36 -14.84 -18.55 -0.75
N TRP A 37 -14.37 -17.34 -1.02
CA TRP A 37 -14.58 -16.19 -0.15
C TRP A 37 -16.05 -15.81 -0.08
N ASN A 38 -16.73 -15.69 -1.23
CA ASN A 38 -18.16 -15.42 -1.26
C ASN A 38 -18.94 -16.50 -0.49
N LYS A 39 -18.59 -17.77 -0.67
CA LYS A 39 -19.29 -18.88 -0.02
C LYS A 39 -19.09 -18.97 1.50
N ASN A 40 -17.90 -18.65 2.00
CA ASN A 40 -17.54 -18.88 3.42
C ASN A 40 -17.55 -17.59 4.25
N VAL A 41 -17.32 -16.44 3.63
CA VAL A 41 -17.26 -15.12 4.28
C VAL A 41 -18.49 -14.26 3.93
N TRP A 42 -19.28 -14.66 2.93
CA TRP A 42 -20.50 -13.95 2.49
C TRP A 42 -20.26 -12.53 1.98
N ILE A 43 -19.05 -12.29 1.47
CA ILE A 43 -18.61 -11.01 0.91
C ILE A 43 -18.05 -11.26 -0.49
N ASN A 44 -18.33 -10.38 -1.44
CA ASN A 44 -17.62 -10.37 -2.72
C ASN A 44 -16.28 -9.68 -2.49
N PHE A 45 -15.21 -10.45 -2.51
CA PHE A 45 -13.86 -9.96 -2.26
C PHE A 45 -12.91 -10.43 -3.34
N THR A 46 -12.17 -9.48 -3.89
CA THR A 46 -11.06 -9.71 -4.81
C THR A 46 -9.80 -9.21 -4.12
N TYR A 47 -8.74 -10.01 -4.14
CA TYR A 47 -7.46 -9.56 -3.58
C TYR A 47 -6.92 -8.37 -4.39
N PRO A 48 -6.35 -7.33 -3.75
CA PRO A 48 -5.78 -6.18 -4.45
C PRO A 48 -4.78 -6.57 -5.53
N ASP A 49 -4.75 -5.81 -6.62
CA ASP A 49 -4.02 -6.18 -7.84
C ASP A 49 -2.52 -5.84 -7.78
N THR A 50 -1.81 -6.46 -6.83
CA THR A 50 -0.35 -6.33 -6.69
C THR A 50 0.42 -7.02 -7.82
N SER A 51 -0.27 -7.70 -8.73
CA SER A 51 0.33 -8.41 -9.87
C SER A 51 0.53 -7.48 -11.07
N ASN A 52 -0.23 -6.38 -11.12
CA ASN A 52 -0.07 -5.27 -12.04
C ASN A 52 0.62 -4.08 -11.38
N THR A 53 1.03 -3.10 -12.18
CA THR A 53 1.70 -1.87 -11.72
C THR A 53 0.68 -0.82 -11.29
N GLN A 54 -0.23 -1.18 -10.39
CA GLN A 54 -1.21 -0.23 -9.85
C GLN A 54 -0.67 0.40 -8.56
N PHE A 55 -0.63 1.74 -8.50
CA PHE A 55 -0.27 2.47 -7.29
C PHE A 55 -1.19 2.12 -6.12
N GLY A 56 -0.65 2.09 -4.90
CA GLY A 56 -1.41 1.76 -3.68
C GLY A 56 -1.74 0.27 -3.48
N SER A 57 -1.73 -0.55 -4.54
CA SER A 57 -2.13 -1.98 -4.48
C SER A 57 -1.40 -2.80 -3.41
N TYR A 58 -0.12 -2.52 -3.16
CA TYR A 58 0.66 -3.20 -2.12
C TYR A 58 0.22 -2.84 -0.71
N GLY A 59 -0.16 -1.58 -0.47
CA GLY A 59 -0.71 -1.13 0.81
C GLY A 59 -2.07 -1.76 1.08
N GLU A 60 -2.94 -1.79 0.07
CA GLU A 60 -4.23 -2.48 0.13
C GLU A 60 -4.07 -3.99 0.31
N GLY A 61 -3.13 -4.60 -0.42
CA GLY A 61 -2.82 -6.02 -0.31
C GLY A 61 -2.31 -6.40 1.07
N ALA A 62 -1.50 -5.54 1.69
CA ALA A 62 -1.07 -5.70 3.07
C ALA A 62 -2.25 -5.56 4.05
N ALA A 63 -3.09 -4.54 3.86
CA ALA A 63 -4.28 -4.32 4.68
C ALA A 63 -5.21 -5.55 4.68
N ALA A 64 -5.48 -6.11 3.49
CA ALA A 64 -6.27 -7.31 3.35
C ALA A 64 -5.67 -8.51 4.10
N LEU A 65 -4.35 -8.74 3.96
CA LEU A 65 -3.66 -9.84 4.63
C LEU A 65 -3.66 -9.68 6.16
N VAL A 66 -3.55 -8.45 6.67
CA VAL A 66 -3.63 -8.16 8.11
C VAL A 66 -5.05 -8.37 8.63
N LEU A 67 -6.05 -7.80 7.94
CA LEU A 67 -7.43 -7.84 8.38
C LEU A 67 -8.01 -9.27 8.37
N HIS A 68 -7.70 -10.04 7.34
CA HIS A 68 -8.32 -11.34 7.10
C HIS A 68 -7.34 -12.51 7.15
N GLN A 69 -6.25 -12.38 7.90
CA GLN A 69 -5.18 -13.39 8.02
C GLN A 69 -5.74 -14.82 8.21
N GLU A 70 -6.68 -15.00 9.14
CA GLU A 70 -7.28 -16.30 9.44
C GLU A 70 -8.05 -16.88 8.24
N LYS A 71 -8.75 -16.04 7.47
CA LYS A 71 -9.48 -16.46 6.27
C LYS A 71 -8.54 -16.87 5.13
N PHE A 72 -7.39 -16.21 4.99
CA PHE A 72 -6.36 -16.69 4.06
C PHE A 72 -5.79 -18.04 4.47
N ILE A 73 -5.60 -18.29 5.77
CA ILE A 73 -5.16 -19.60 6.28
C ILE A 73 -6.22 -20.67 5.98
N GLU A 74 -7.49 -20.42 6.33
CA GLU A 74 -8.61 -21.33 6.02
C GLU A 74 -8.70 -21.65 4.52
N PHE A 75 -8.56 -20.64 3.66
CA PHE A 75 -8.56 -20.81 2.21
C PHE A 75 -7.41 -21.71 1.75
N MET A 76 -6.21 -21.51 2.27
CA MET A 76 -5.04 -22.30 1.88
C MET A 76 -5.17 -23.76 2.33
N ASP A 77 -5.76 -24.03 3.49
CA ASP A 77 -6.10 -25.39 3.92
C ASP A 77 -7.12 -26.05 3.00
N PHE A 78 -8.17 -25.31 2.62
CA PHE A 78 -9.14 -25.76 1.63
C PHE A 78 -8.47 -26.08 0.29
N LEU A 79 -7.60 -25.20 -0.20
CA LEU A 79 -6.86 -25.38 -1.45
C LEU A 79 -5.99 -26.64 -1.39
N LYS A 80 -5.28 -26.86 -0.28
CA LYS A 80 -4.47 -28.07 -0.07
C LYS A 80 -5.33 -29.33 -0.12
N SER A 81 -6.50 -29.32 0.50
CA SER A 81 -7.41 -30.46 0.56
C SER A 81 -7.95 -30.89 -0.80
N LYS A 82 -8.10 -29.93 -1.73
CA LYS A 82 -8.58 -30.15 -3.11
C LYS A 82 -7.53 -30.80 -4.00
N LYS A 83 -6.24 -30.70 -3.67
CA LYS A 83 -5.15 -31.23 -4.50
C LYS A 83 -4.98 -32.73 -4.25
N GLY A 84 -4.80 -33.50 -5.33
CA GLY A 84 -4.61 -34.96 -5.24
C GLY A 84 -3.42 -35.37 -4.37
N ALA A 85 -2.29 -34.65 -4.48
CA ALA A 85 -1.11 -34.87 -3.64
C ALA A 85 -1.21 -34.27 -2.22
N LYS A 86 -2.27 -33.48 -1.95
CA LYS A 86 -2.49 -32.76 -0.68
C LYS A 86 -1.28 -31.95 -0.19
N SER A 87 -0.51 -31.40 -1.12
CA SER A 87 0.71 -30.64 -0.85
C SER A 87 0.70 -29.30 -1.57
N PHE A 88 1.38 -28.32 -0.99
CA PHE A 88 1.58 -27.01 -1.60
C PHE A 88 2.71 -27.07 -2.63
N ASN A 89 2.59 -26.28 -3.70
CA ASN A 89 3.75 -25.96 -4.53
C ASN A 89 4.66 -24.96 -3.78
N HIS A 90 5.83 -24.66 -4.33
CA HIS A 90 6.81 -23.78 -3.66
C HIS A 90 6.24 -22.37 -3.34
N MET A 91 5.46 -21.79 -4.25
CA MET A 91 4.88 -20.45 -4.05
C MET A 91 3.77 -20.46 -2.99
N GLU A 92 2.86 -21.45 -3.06
CA GLU A 92 1.81 -21.69 -2.07
C GLU A 92 2.40 -21.95 -0.68
N GLN A 93 3.48 -22.73 -0.59
CA GLN A 93 4.15 -23.04 0.67
C GLN A 93 4.80 -21.80 1.28
N ASN A 94 5.42 -20.95 0.46
CA ASN A 94 5.99 -19.69 0.92
C ASN A 94 4.91 -18.73 1.44
N PHE A 95 3.78 -18.65 0.73
CA PHE A 95 2.62 -17.87 1.18
C PHE A 95 2.07 -18.41 2.50
N TRP A 96 1.84 -19.72 2.60
CA TRP A 96 1.40 -20.39 3.82
C TRP A 96 2.31 -20.11 5.00
N ASN A 97 3.62 -20.29 4.84
CA ASN A 97 4.59 -20.07 5.91
C ASN A 97 4.57 -18.61 6.39
N ALA A 98 4.47 -17.67 5.45
CA ALA A 98 4.43 -16.25 5.75
C ALA A 98 3.18 -15.81 6.51
N LEU A 99 2.01 -16.40 6.22
CA LEU A 99 0.77 -16.14 6.97
C LEU A 99 0.91 -16.50 8.45
N HIS A 100 1.87 -17.34 8.84
CA HIS A 100 2.10 -17.74 10.23
C HIS A 100 3.32 -17.04 10.85
N TYR A 101 4.10 -16.29 10.06
CA TYR A 101 5.38 -15.74 10.51
C TYR A 101 5.22 -14.33 11.06
N LYS A 102 5.48 -14.16 12.36
CA LYS A 102 5.29 -12.88 13.06
C LYS A 102 6.11 -11.72 12.48
N ALA A 103 7.32 -11.96 11.99
CA ALA A 103 8.12 -10.86 11.42
C ALA A 103 7.51 -10.35 10.11
N THR A 104 7.02 -11.25 9.25
CA THR A 104 6.26 -10.86 8.05
C THR A 104 4.99 -10.11 8.43
N LEU A 105 4.25 -10.57 9.44
CA LEU A 105 3.06 -9.86 9.92
C LEU A 105 3.42 -8.46 10.43
N THR A 106 4.57 -8.30 11.08
CA THR A 106 5.07 -6.98 11.52
C THR A 106 5.32 -6.06 10.34
N GLU A 107 5.94 -6.55 9.26
CA GLU A 107 6.14 -5.80 8.02
C GLU A 107 4.83 -5.43 7.33
N LEU A 108 3.86 -6.36 7.27
CA LEU A 108 2.54 -6.10 6.71
C LEU A 108 1.82 -5.01 7.51
N VAL A 109 1.82 -5.09 8.85
CA VAL A 109 1.21 -4.06 9.71
C VAL A 109 1.87 -2.70 9.52
N ALA A 110 3.21 -2.64 9.45
CA ALA A 110 3.93 -1.38 9.20
C ALA A 110 3.56 -0.78 7.83
N LEU A 111 3.48 -1.61 6.78
CA LEU A 111 3.08 -1.18 5.44
C LEU A 111 1.61 -0.72 5.40
N THR A 112 0.71 -1.42 6.11
CA THR A 112 -0.69 -1.03 6.22
C THR A 112 -0.86 0.29 6.97
N LEU A 113 -0.14 0.51 8.08
CA LEU A 113 -0.16 1.79 8.79
C LEU A 113 0.27 2.92 7.86
N TYR A 114 1.39 2.77 7.16
CA TYR A 114 1.84 3.75 6.17
C TYR A 114 0.80 4.00 5.07
N SER A 115 0.16 2.94 4.57
CA SER A 115 -0.88 3.06 3.55
C SER A 115 -2.09 3.86 4.05
N GLN A 116 -2.58 3.56 5.24
CA GLN A 116 -3.77 4.18 5.84
C GLN A 116 -3.51 5.62 6.30
N SER A 117 -2.34 5.89 6.89
CA SER A 117 -2.01 7.22 7.44
C SER A 117 -1.52 8.21 6.39
N PHE A 118 -0.87 7.72 5.34
CA PHE A 118 -0.13 8.55 4.41
C PHE A 118 -0.50 8.31 2.96
N SER A 119 -0.26 7.09 2.45
CA SER A 119 -0.32 6.83 1.01
C SER A 119 -1.72 7.03 0.45
N HIS A 120 -2.75 6.57 1.15
CA HIS A 120 -4.13 6.71 0.70
C HIS A 120 -4.60 8.17 0.75
N PRO A 121 -4.44 8.91 1.87
CA PRO A 121 -4.70 10.34 1.89
C PRO A 121 -4.00 11.09 0.77
N TYR A 122 -2.71 10.82 0.52
CA TYR A 122 -1.95 11.47 -0.56
C TYR A 122 -2.56 11.20 -1.94
N MET A 123 -2.88 9.94 -2.25
CA MET A 123 -3.53 9.60 -3.52
C MET A 123 -4.89 10.29 -3.66
N CYS A 124 -5.67 10.38 -2.58
CA CYS A 124 -6.93 11.13 -2.59
C CYS A 124 -6.73 12.63 -2.89
N SER A 125 -5.75 13.28 -2.26
CA SER A 125 -5.47 14.70 -2.52
C SER A 125 -5.00 14.90 -3.96
N ILE A 126 -4.08 14.07 -4.46
CA ILE A 126 -3.60 14.14 -5.85
C ILE A 126 -4.74 13.93 -6.86
N HIS A 127 -5.65 12.98 -6.60
CA HIS A 127 -6.81 12.77 -7.46
C HIS A 127 -7.79 13.94 -7.41
N ALA A 128 -7.97 14.58 -6.25
CA ALA A 128 -8.79 15.79 -6.12
C ALA A 128 -8.20 16.95 -6.93
N GLU A 129 -6.89 17.15 -6.87
CA GLU A 129 -6.18 18.16 -7.67
C GLU A 129 -6.26 17.86 -9.18
N ALA A 130 -6.11 16.58 -9.57
CA ALA A 130 -6.29 16.16 -10.96
C ALA A 130 -7.72 16.44 -11.45
N PHE A 131 -8.74 16.19 -10.62
CA PHE A 131 -10.14 16.49 -10.94
C PHE A 131 -10.38 18.00 -11.10
N CYS A 132 -9.75 18.81 -10.24
CA CYS A 132 -9.75 20.27 -10.34
C CYS A 132 -8.97 20.81 -11.54
N LYS A 133 -8.23 19.95 -12.26
CA LYS A 133 -7.29 20.33 -13.31
C LYS A 133 -6.29 21.35 -12.78
N THR A 134 -5.65 21.01 -11.68
CA THR A 134 -4.46 21.71 -11.18
C THR A 134 -3.23 21.16 -11.91
N ASN A 135 -2.28 22.03 -12.25
CA ASN A 135 -1.02 21.59 -12.86
C ASN A 135 -0.16 20.91 -11.79
N MET A 136 0.50 19.80 -12.11
CA MET A 136 1.44 19.13 -11.19
C MET A 136 2.52 20.08 -10.66
N LEU A 137 2.98 21.02 -11.51
CA LEU A 137 4.00 21.99 -11.15
C LEU A 137 3.56 22.95 -10.01
N ASP A 138 2.24 23.12 -9.82
CA ASP A 138 1.67 23.97 -8.77
C ASP A 138 1.47 23.20 -7.44
N LEU A 139 1.75 21.89 -7.40
CA LEU A 139 1.50 21.04 -6.25
C LEU A 139 2.64 21.01 -5.22
N GLY A 140 3.68 21.82 -5.40
CA GLY A 140 4.78 21.97 -4.44
C GLY A 140 4.31 22.10 -2.98
N PRO A 141 3.36 23.00 -2.64
CA PRO A 141 2.83 23.12 -1.28
C PRO A 141 2.17 21.84 -0.74
N LEU A 142 1.46 21.09 -1.61
CA LEU A 142 0.85 19.82 -1.24
C LEU A 142 1.92 18.79 -0.90
N HIS A 143 2.95 18.65 -1.74
CA HIS A 143 4.03 17.69 -1.52
C HIS A 143 4.80 17.97 -0.22
N HIS A 144 5.10 19.24 0.06
CA HIS A 144 5.75 19.65 1.30
C HIS A 144 4.89 19.32 2.54
N LYS A 145 3.57 19.57 2.47
CA LYS A 145 2.65 19.22 3.57
C LYS A 145 2.71 17.73 3.93
N PHE A 146 2.75 16.86 2.92
CA PHE A 146 2.84 15.41 3.15
C PHE A 146 4.23 15.00 3.67
N HIS A 147 5.31 15.58 3.13
CA HIS A 147 6.66 15.36 3.67
C HIS A 147 6.78 15.79 5.14
N ASP A 148 6.26 16.96 5.50
CA ASP A 148 6.22 17.46 6.87
C ASP A 148 5.47 16.50 7.80
N PHE A 149 4.38 15.89 7.34
CA PHE A 149 3.68 14.86 8.11
C PHE A 149 4.56 13.63 8.37
N ILE A 150 5.32 13.15 7.38
CA ILE A 150 6.27 12.04 7.58
C ILE A 150 7.29 12.41 8.67
N LEU A 151 7.90 13.60 8.58
CA LEU A 151 8.85 14.09 9.59
C LEU A 151 8.21 14.17 10.98
N HIS A 152 6.97 14.65 11.05
CA HIS A 152 6.23 14.73 12.29
C HIS A 152 6.01 13.35 12.92
N VAL A 153 5.58 12.36 12.13
CA VAL A 153 5.39 10.98 12.61
C VAL A 153 6.72 10.33 12.99
N ILE A 154 7.82 10.59 12.28
CA ILE A 154 9.16 10.13 12.69
C ILE A 154 9.52 10.68 14.07
N SER A 155 9.23 11.95 14.33
CA SER A 155 9.50 12.60 15.63
C SER A 155 8.56 12.11 16.75
N GLN A 156 7.32 11.75 16.41
CA GLN A 156 6.28 11.34 17.35
C GLN A 156 5.50 10.12 16.81
N PRO A 157 6.10 8.92 16.77
CA PRO A 157 5.50 7.76 16.10
C PRO A 157 4.25 7.21 16.80
N SER A 158 4.00 7.59 18.06
CA SER A 158 2.78 7.26 18.77
C SER A 158 1.53 7.86 18.14
N LEU A 159 1.66 8.93 17.34
CA LEU A 159 0.55 9.54 16.60
C LEU A 159 -0.14 8.54 15.68
N VAL A 160 0.61 7.60 15.10
CA VAL A 160 0.08 6.57 14.20
C VAL A 160 0.01 5.20 14.87
N LEU A 161 1.06 4.80 15.59
CA LEU A 161 1.17 3.42 16.12
C LEU A 161 0.08 3.07 17.14
N ASN A 162 -0.33 4.02 17.98
CA ASN A 162 -1.23 3.78 19.10
C ASN A 162 -2.51 4.63 19.02
N SER A 163 -2.88 5.07 17.82
CA SER A 163 -4.05 5.93 17.61
C SER A 163 -5.11 5.20 16.79
N THR A 164 -6.35 5.35 17.23
CA THR A 164 -7.55 5.09 16.41
C THR A 164 -8.15 6.40 15.90
N ASP A 165 -7.66 7.54 16.38
CA ASP A 165 -8.14 8.87 16.00
C ASP A 165 -7.48 9.30 14.68
N TYR A 166 -8.26 9.18 13.60
CA TYR A 166 -7.81 9.54 12.26
C TYR A 166 -7.46 11.02 12.12
N THR A 167 -8.02 11.91 12.95
CA THR A 167 -7.86 13.37 12.78
C THR A 167 -6.41 13.83 12.97
N THR A 168 -5.64 13.08 13.75
CA THR A 168 -4.22 13.33 14.03
C THR A 168 -3.30 12.29 13.40
N ALA A 169 -3.84 11.10 13.12
CA ALA A 169 -3.06 9.96 12.67
C ALA A 169 -3.03 9.78 11.15
N THR A 170 -3.80 10.58 10.38
CA THR A 170 -3.67 10.68 8.92
C THR A 170 -3.15 12.05 8.51
N ALA A 171 -2.44 12.11 7.38
CA ALA A 171 -1.75 13.31 6.89
C ALA A 171 -2.65 14.55 6.67
N GLU A 172 -3.95 14.34 6.53
CA GLU A 172 -4.94 15.41 6.33
C GLU A 172 -6.11 15.36 7.30
N GLY A 173 -6.00 14.56 8.37
CA GLY A 173 -7.07 14.33 9.32
C GLY A 173 -8.34 13.74 8.69
N GLN A 174 -8.19 13.04 7.54
CA GLN A 174 -9.27 12.33 6.87
C GLN A 174 -9.50 10.96 7.50
N PRO A 175 -10.73 10.41 7.43
CA PRO A 175 -11.02 9.06 7.89
C PRO A 175 -10.09 8.02 7.27
N TRP A 176 -9.83 6.95 8.03
CA TRP A 176 -9.14 5.77 7.52
C TRP A 176 -9.89 5.18 6.32
N GLN A 177 -9.17 4.63 5.35
CA GLN A 177 -9.78 3.85 4.27
C GLN A 177 -10.51 2.61 4.84
N SER A 178 -9.99 2.04 5.94
CA SER A 178 -10.63 0.94 6.66
C SER A 178 -10.40 1.06 8.18
N GLU A 179 -11.43 1.51 8.91
CA GLU A 179 -11.42 1.51 10.37
C GLU A 179 -11.26 0.10 10.95
N GLU A 180 -11.86 -0.90 10.31
CA GLU A 180 -11.75 -2.31 10.71
C GLU A 180 -10.30 -2.78 10.70
N THR A 181 -9.54 -2.40 9.68
CA THR A 181 -8.11 -2.71 9.58
C THR A 181 -7.31 -2.04 10.69
N ILE A 182 -7.59 -0.77 11.00
CA ILE A 182 -6.90 -0.06 12.09
C ILE A 182 -7.21 -0.71 13.43
N ASN A 183 -8.47 -1.05 13.70
CA ASN A 183 -8.85 -1.78 14.90
C ASN A 183 -8.11 -3.11 15.00
N LYS A 184 -8.00 -3.86 13.90
CA LYS A 184 -7.23 -5.12 13.86
C LYS A 184 -5.75 -4.90 14.17
N ILE A 185 -5.17 -3.82 13.67
CA ILE A 185 -3.78 -3.46 13.98
C ILE A 185 -3.60 -3.16 15.46
N GLN A 186 -4.53 -2.45 16.09
CA GLN A 186 -4.46 -2.16 17.54
C GLN A 186 -4.51 -3.45 18.38
N GLU A 187 -5.26 -4.46 17.96
CA GLU A 187 -5.25 -5.79 18.60
C GLU A 187 -3.89 -6.51 18.42
N LEU A 188 -3.30 -6.40 17.23
CA LEU A 188 -2.06 -7.11 16.88
C LEU A 188 -0.80 -6.45 17.44
N ALA A 189 -0.76 -5.11 17.49
CA ALA A 189 0.43 -4.32 17.81
C ALA A 189 1.12 -4.76 19.12
N PRO A 190 0.41 -5.05 20.23
CA PRO A 190 1.04 -5.54 21.47
C PRO A 190 1.80 -6.87 21.31
N THR A 191 1.46 -7.67 20.29
CA THR A 191 2.09 -8.98 20.03
C THR A 191 3.30 -8.91 19.08
N LEU A 192 3.59 -7.71 18.55
CA LEU A 192 4.60 -7.45 17.52
C LEU A 192 5.72 -6.55 18.09
N PRO A 193 6.71 -7.11 18.79
CA PRO A 193 7.66 -6.33 19.60
C PRO A 193 8.52 -5.34 18.78
N ASN A 194 8.73 -5.63 17.49
CA ASN A 194 9.57 -4.81 16.61
C ASN A 194 8.77 -3.85 15.72
N LEU A 195 7.44 -3.75 15.89
CA LEU A 195 6.58 -2.94 15.02
C LEU A 195 7.02 -1.48 14.96
N LYS A 196 7.24 -0.85 16.13
CA LYS A 196 7.69 0.54 16.19
C LYS A 196 9.01 0.77 15.46
N ALA A 197 10.00 -0.07 15.71
CA ALA A 197 11.32 0.06 15.10
C ALA A 197 11.25 -0.09 13.58
N LEU A 198 10.51 -1.10 13.11
CA LEU A 198 10.34 -1.37 11.69
C LEU A 198 9.56 -0.27 10.97
N PHE A 199 8.48 0.22 11.58
CA PHE A 199 7.69 1.32 11.04
C PHE A 199 8.52 2.60 10.89
N LEU A 200 9.35 2.93 11.90
CA LEU A 200 10.26 4.07 11.84
C LEU A 200 11.31 3.94 10.73
N VAL A 201 11.92 2.76 10.58
CA VAL A 201 12.89 2.52 9.49
C VAL A 201 12.21 2.66 8.11
N GLY A 202 10.99 2.15 7.97
CA GLY A 202 10.19 2.31 6.76
C GLY A 202 9.88 3.78 6.45
N LEU A 203 9.52 4.56 7.48
CA LEU A 203 9.28 6.00 7.33
C LEU A 203 10.54 6.78 6.97
N GLN A 204 11.70 6.43 7.54
CA GLN A 204 12.97 7.05 7.18
C GLN A 204 13.33 6.80 5.72
N GLY A 205 13.17 5.57 5.22
CA GLY A 205 13.39 5.28 3.80
C GLY A 205 12.39 6.00 2.88
N SER A 206 11.14 6.18 3.34
CA SER A 206 10.16 6.99 2.62
C SER A 206 10.56 8.46 2.59
N GLU A 207 10.97 9.02 3.73
CA GLU A 207 11.44 10.40 3.87
C GLU A 207 12.60 10.70 2.93
N GLU A 208 13.61 9.81 2.84
CA GLU A 208 14.72 9.98 1.90
C GLU A 208 14.24 10.11 0.44
N THR A 209 13.26 9.28 0.06
CA THR A 209 12.67 9.28 -1.28
C THR A 209 11.86 10.56 -1.53
N TRP A 210 11.09 10.99 -0.54
CA TRP A 210 10.31 12.23 -0.59
C TRP A 210 11.21 13.47 -0.69
N SER A 211 12.29 13.53 0.10
CA SER A 211 13.27 14.60 0.04
C SER A 211 13.89 14.74 -1.36
N CYS A 212 14.15 13.62 -2.05
CA CYS A 212 14.59 13.66 -3.45
C CYS A 212 13.50 14.19 -4.38
N PHE A 213 12.27 13.70 -4.24
CA PHE A 213 11.13 14.10 -5.07
C PHE A 213 10.79 15.60 -4.93
N ILE A 214 10.71 16.12 -3.71
CA ILE A 214 10.32 17.53 -3.48
C ILE A 214 11.44 18.52 -3.79
N SER A 215 12.68 18.05 -3.98
CA SER A 215 13.81 18.93 -4.31
C SER A 215 13.62 19.68 -5.63
N GLU A 216 12.81 19.16 -6.56
CA GLU A 216 12.44 19.84 -7.80
C GLU A 216 11.57 21.09 -7.55
N PHE A 217 10.85 21.12 -6.42
CA PHE A 217 9.97 22.22 -5.98
C PHE A 217 10.65 23.15 -4.96
N ALA A 218 11.97 23.07 -4.80
CA ALA A 218 12.68 23.89 -3.84
C ALA A 218 12.64 25.38 -4.23
N PRO A 219 12.57 26.31 -3.24
CA PRO A 219 12.63 27.74 -3.51
C PRO A 219 13.91 28.13 -4.29
N GLY A 220 13.76 28.96 -5.33
CA GLY A 220 14.84 29.31 -6.26
C GLY A 220 15.22 28.18 -7.24
N GLY A 221 14.42 27.11 -7.30
CA GLY A 221 14.52 26.07 -8.32
C GLY A 221 13.83 26.46 -9.62
N LEU A 222 14.01 25.65 -10.68
CA LEU A 222 13.43 25.93 -12.00
C LEU A 222 11.89 26.01 -11.98
N ILE A 223 11.23 25.19 -11.17
CA ILE A 223 9.76 25.21 -11.03
C ILE A 223 9.33 26.47 -10.25
N ASP A 224 10.03 26.83 -9.17
CA ASP A 224 9.68 27.99 -8.34
C ASP A 224 9.91 29.33 -9.05
N GLU A 225 10.95 29.42 -9.89
CA GLU A 225 11.28 30.64 -10.63
C GLU A 225 10.52 30.80 -11.96
N ALA A 226 9.84 29.75 -12.43
CA ALA A 226 9.08 29.78 -13.66
C ALA A 226 7.86 30.70 -13.55
N THR A 227 7.49 31.35 -14.67
CA THR A 227 6.28 32.17 -14.69
C THR A 227 5.03 31.29 -14.81
N GLN A 228 3.86 31.85 -14.47
CA GLN A 228 2.59 31.15 -14.66
C GLN A 228 2.38 30.75 -16.13
N GLU A 229 2.81 31.59 -17.08
CA GLU A 229 2.73 31.25 -18.50
C GLU A 229 3.60 30.03 -18.86
N GLU A 230 4.77 29.89 -18.24
CA GLU A 230 5.65 28.74 -18.45
C GLU A 230 5.04 27.46 -17.82
N HIS A 231 4.44 27.56 -16.65
CA HIS A 231 3.67 26.46 -16.04
C HIS A 231 2.53 26.03 -16.96
N ASP A 232 1.72 26.96 -17.44
CA ASP A 232 0.58 26.69 -18.32
C ASP A 232 1.02 26.04 -19.66
N LEU A 233 2.16 26.47 -20.21
CA LEU A 233 2.76 25.87 -21.40
C LEU A 233 3.33 24.46 -21.15
N ALA A 234 3.90 24.23 -19.96
CA ALA A 234 4.47 22.96 -19.51
C ALA A 234 3.45 22.13 -18.71
N TRP A 235 2.19 22.10 -19.16
CA TRP A 235 1.12 21.40 -18.46
C TRP A 235 1.43 19.92 -18.18
N LEU A 236 1.39 19.53 -16.90
CA LEU A 236 1.54 18.16 -16.44
C LEU A 236 0.34 17.76 -15.59
N ALA A 237 -0.29 16.63 -15.93
CA ALA A 237 -1.35 16.07 -15.11
C ALA A 237 -0.80 15.55 -13.76
N PRO A 238 -1.47 15.80 -12.62
CA PRO A 238 -1.03 15.27 -11.32
C PRO A 238 -1.02 13.74 -11.24
N THR A 239 -1.83 13.08 -12.07
CA THR A 239 -1.95 11.62 -12.13
C THR A 239 -1.43 11.09 -13.46
N ASN A 240 -0.78 9.93 -13.41
CA ASN A 240 -0.31 9.23 -14.61
C ASN A 240 -1.41 8.36 -15.28
N ASP A 241 -2.65 8.36 -14.77
CA ASP A 241 -3.77 7.51 -15.22
C ASP A 241 -3.97 7.46 -16.75
N VAL A 242 -3.77 8.59 -17.45
CA VAL A 242 -3.88 8.66 -18.91
C VAL A 242 -2.82 7.80 -19.61
N ASN A 243 -1.63 7.68 -19.02
CA ASN A 243 -0.56 6.83 -19.52
C ASN A 243 -0.69 5.37 -19.03
N GLU A 244 -1.36 5.13 -17.91
CA GLU A 244 -1.63 3.78 -17.39
C GLU A 244 -2.61 2.98 -18.28
N GLY A 245 -3.56 3.66 -18.94
CA GLY A 245 -4.47 3.02 -19.91
C GLY A 245 -3.85 2.69 -21.27
N ALA A 246 -2.89 3.48 -21.75
CA ALA A 246 -2.33 3.32 -23.09
C ALA A 246 -1.21 2.27 -23.18
N LEU A 247 -0.41 2.11 -22.12
CA LEU A 247 0.73 1.18 -22.12
C LEU A 247 0.33 -0.29 -22.04
N GLY A 248 -0.92 -0.60 -21.66
CA GLY A 248 -1.51 -1.94 -21.72
C GLY A 248 -2.38 -2.21 -22.96
N SER A 249 -2.51 -1.24 -23.87
CA SER A 249 -3.41 -1.29 -25.03
C SER A 249 -2.74 -1.68 -26.35
N PHE A 250 -1.48 -2.13 -26.32
CA PHE A 250 -0.72 -2.58 -27.49
C PHE A 250 -0.22 -4.02 -27.34
#